data_AF-A0A504JHC5-F1
#
_entry.id   AF-A0A504JHC5-F1
#
_cell.length_a   1.000
_cell.length_b   1.000
_cell.length_c   1.000
_cell.angle_alpha   90.00
_cell.angle_beta   90.00
_cell.angle_gamma   90.00
#
_symmetry.space_group_name_H-M   'P 1'
#
loop_
_entity.id
_entity.type
_entity.pdbx_description
1 polymer ?
#
loop_
_entity_poly.entity_id
_entity_poly.type
_entity_poly.pdbx_seq_one_letter_code
_entity_poly.pdbx_strand_id
1 'polypeptide(L)'
;MKNSEQDQERNKFISSIIESIKMNVNEFMDNLANGEKYETTIYKWSINLFNEGKSIDDAIKTVHKRRMLFVVNSTYNPSPHEEYSSQRNHQRIMVELESLPIYLNLNQSQKASIQNTIDALVESKLRTHSGIIELVTEIIKYNFETNSWKDKTSNKSRKKFDSDDNESSFLLKFKNYLNPKMRLNETLLPS
;
A
#
# COMPACT_ATOMS: atom_id res chain seq x y z
N MET A 1 11.03 30.28 -26.43
CA MET A 1 11.31 28.86 -26.78
C MET A 1 12.08 28.07 -25.72
N LYS A 2 12.84 28.68 -24.79
CA LYS A 2 13.58 27.94 -23.73
C LYS A 2 12.74 27.25 -22.65
N ASN A 3 11.50 27.69 -22.40
CA ASN A 3 10.69 27.14 -21.31
C ASN A 3 10.15 25.72 -21.61
N SER A 4 9.89 25.35 -22.86
CA SER A 4 9.23 24.06 -23.15
C SER A 4 10.15 22.85 -22.94
N GLU A 5 11.46 22.99 -23.21
CA GLU A 5 12.42 21.89 -23.00
C GLU A 5 12.67 21.67 -21.51
N GLN A 6 12.88 22.74 -20.74
CA GLN A 6 13.02 22.63 -19.28
C GLN A 6 11.75 22.11 -18.61
N ASP A 7 10.58 22.52 -19.07
CA ASP A 7 9.31 21.99 -18.58
C ASP A 7 9.15 20.50 -18.93
N GLN A 8 9.59 20.07 -20.12
CA GLN A 8 9.59 18.65 -20.50
C GLN A 8 10.56 17.83 -19.65
N GLU A 9 11.77 18.32 -19.40
CA GLU A 9 12.74 17.66 -18.52
C GLU A 9 12.23 17.57 -17.09
N ARG A 10 11.67 18.66 -16.57
CA ARG A 10 11.05 18.67 -15.23
C ARG A 10 9.93 17.65 -15.14
N ASN A 11 9.06 17.60 -16.13
CA ASN A 11 7.93 16.67 -16.14
C ASN A 11 8.41 15.22 -16.19
N LYS A 12 9.41 14.90 -17.05
CA LYS A 12 10.01 13.57 -17.08
C LYS A 12 10.63 13.18 -15.74
N PHE A 13 11.39 14.09 -15.13
CA PHE A 13 12.00 13.89 -13.83
C PHE A 13 10.97 13.59 -12.74
N ILE A 14 9.88 14.36 -12.69
CA ILE A 14 8.79 14.17 -11.74
C ILE A 14 8.06 12.83 -12.00
N SER A 15 7.75 12.51 -13.26
CA SER A 15 7.12 11.23 -13.62
C SER A 15 7.96 10.03 -13.19
N SER A 16 9.27 10.06 -13.39
CA SER A 16 10.17 8.99 -12.95
C SER A 16 10.16 8.79 -11.43
N ILE A 17 10.03 9.87 -10.64
CA ILE A 17 9.87 9.77 -9.18
C ILE A 17 8.50 9.17 -8.81
N ILE A 18 7.43 9.58 -9.48
CA ILE A 18 6.08 9.07 -9.21
C ILE A 18 6.00 7.55 -9.51
N GLU A 19 6.59 7.13 -10.63
CA GLU A 19 6.67 5.71 -11.00
C GLU A 19 7.54 4.91 -10.00
N SER A 20 8.62 5.49 -9.49
CA SER A 20 9.50 4.82 -8.52
C SER A 20 8.79 4.53 -7.20
N ILE A 21 7.83 5.38 -6.80
CA ILE A 21 6.99 5.15 -5.61
C ILE A 21 5.77 4.27 -5.89
N LYS A 22 5.69 3.67 -7.09
CA LYS A 22 4.61 2.74 -7.52
C LYS A 22 3.22 3.38 -7.52
N MET A 23 3.15 4.64 -7.96
CA MET A 23 1.88 5.34 -8.15
C MET A 23 1.65 5.61 -9.64
N ASN A 24 0.39 5.56 -10.07
CA ASN A 24 0.03 5.94 -11.44
C ASN A 24 0.18 7.47 -11.60
N VAL A 25 0.80 7.90 -12.70
CA VAL A 25 1.07 9.33 -12.94
C VAL A 25 -0.24 10.12 -13.09
N ASN A 26 -1.26 9.58 -13.77
CA ASN A 26 -2.53 10.28 -13.96
C ASN A 26 -3.26 10.42 -12.63
N GLU A 27 -3.36 9.34 -11.85
CA GLU A 27 -3.95 9.35 -10.50
C GLU A 27 -3.23 10.35 -9.58
N PHE A 28 -1.88 10.37 -9.63
CA PHE A 28 -1.09 11.33 -8.86
C PHE A 28 -1.44 12.77 -9.24
N MET A 29 -1.57 13.06 -10.54
CA MET A 29 -1.86 14.41 -11.02
C MET A 29 -3.29 14.83 -10.69
N ASP A 30 -4.26 13.91 -10.73
CA ASP A 30 -5.64 14.16 -10.31
C ASP A 30 -5.70 14.46 -8.81
N ASN A 31 -5.05 13.65 -7.97
CA ASN A 31 -4.96 13.87 -6.52
C ASN A 31 -4.23 15.19 -6.21
N LEU A 32 -3.17 15.52 -6.96
CA LEU A 32 -2.46 16.79 -6.84
C LEU A 32 -3.36 17.99 -7.15
N ALA A 33 -4.16 17.91 -8.23
CA ALA A 33 -5.11 18.95 -8.61
C ALA A 33 -6.22 19.12 -7.56
N ASN A 34 -6.62 18.03 -6.90
CA ASN A 34 -7.57 18.03 -5.79
C ASN A 34 -6.95 18.52 -4.46
N GLY A 35 -5.65 18.81 -4.42
CA GLY A 35 -4.97 19.33 -3.24
C GLY A 35 -4.64 18.27 -2.19
N GLU A 36 -4.57 17.00 -2.57
CA GLU A 36 -4.23 15.92 -1.64
C GLU A 36 -2.84 16.14 -1.05
N LYS A 37 -2.74 16.03 0.28
CA LYS A 37 -1.57 16.43 1.07
C LYS A 37 -0.33 15.62 0.70
N TYR A 38 -0.50 14.33 0.45
CA TYR A 38 0.59 13.42 0.14
C TYR A 38 1.22 13.76 -1.22
N GLU A 39 0.42 13.82 -2.27
CA GLU A 39 0.84 14.15 -3.64
C GLU A 39 1.42 15.57 -3.71
N THR A 40 0.78 16.54 -3.03
CA THR A 40 1.31 17.91 -2.92
C THR A 40 2.71 17.94 -2.30
N THR A 41 2.94 17.12 -1.27
CA THR A 41 4.24 17.05 -0.57
C THR A 41 5.31 16.41 -1.46
N ILE A 42 4.99 15.29 -2.09
CA ILE A 42 5.90 14.59 -3.01
C ILE A 42 6.24 15.48 -4.21
N TYR A 43 5.25 16.18 -4.77
CA TYR A 43 5.43 17.09 -5.89
C TYR A 43 6.37 18.24 -5.53
N LYS A 44 6.19 18.87 -4.36
CA LYS A 44 7.07 19.92 -3.85
C LYS A 44 8.51 19.44 -3.66
N TRP A 45 8.71 18.25 -3.10
CA TRP A 45 10.06 17.69 -2.98
C TRP A 45 10.70 17.45 -4.34
N SER A 46 9.93 16.92 -5.30
CA SER A 46 10.40 16.61 -6.64
C SER A 46 10.83 17.88 -7.39
N ILE A 47 10.03 18.95 -7.31
CA ILE A 47 10.39 20.27 -7.86
C ILE A 47 11.68 20.80 -7.23
N ASN A 48 11.80 20.76 -5.90
CA ASN A 48 12.98 21.27 -5.22
C ASN A 48 14.24 20.50 -5.62
N LEU A 49 14.16 19.17 -5.71
CA LEU A 49 15.29 18.33 -6.11
C LEU A 49 15.70 18.58 -7.57
N PHE A 50 14.73 18.82 -8.46
CA PHE A 50 15.00 19.21 -9.84
C PHE A 50 15.71 20.57 -9.91
N ASN A 51 15.21 21.57 -9.17
CA ASN A 51 15.80 22.91 -9.11
C ASN A 51 17.20 22.91 -8.48
N GLU A 52 17.47 21.99 -7.55
CA GLU A 52 18.81 21.75 -6.98
C GLU A 52 19.75 21.03 -7.96
N GLY A 53 19.28 20.61 -9.14
CA GLY A 53 20.07 19.90 -10.13
C GLY A 53 20.46 18.48 -9.70
N LYS A 54 19.65 17.85 -8.82
CA LYS A 54 19.92 16.48 -8.38
C LYS A 54 19.76 15.48 -9.53
N SER A 55 20.62 14.46 -9.53
CA SER A 55 20.43 13.31 -10.41
C SER A 55 19.12 12.60 -10.08
N ILE A 56 18.49 11.96 -11.09
CA ILE A 56 17.23 11.24 -10.88
C ILE A 56 17.37 10.13 -9.82
N ASP A 57 18.49 9.40 -9.81
CA ASP A 57 18.74 8.34 -8.84
C ASP A 57 18.84 8.85 -7.41
N ASP A 58 19.52 9.98 -7.20
CA ASP A 58 19.64 10.61 -5.88
C ASP A 58 18.31 11.22 -5.42
N ALA A 59 17.55 11.80 -6.35
CA ALA A 59 16.23 12.32 -6.08
C ALA A 59 15.25 11.22 -5.65
N ILE A 60 15.22 10.09 -6.37
CA ILE A 60 14.43 8.90 -6.02
C ILE A 60 14.78 8.43 -4.61
N LYS A 61 16.07 8.21 -4.31
CA LYS A 61 16.52 7.79 -2.96
C LYS A 61 16.08 8.79 -1.88
N THR A 62 16.17 10.08 -2.17
CA THR A 62 15.80 11.15 -1.24
C THR A 62 14.30 11.17 -0.99
N VAL A 63 13.48 11.05 -2.03
CA VAL A 63 12.02 10.97 -1.93
C VAL A 63 11.60 9.73 -1.15
N HIS A 64 12.19 8.55 -1.40
CA HIS A 64 11.89 7.35 -0.61
C HIS A 64 12.21 7.51 0.88
N LYS A 65 13.35 8.12 1.22
CA LYS A 65 13.71 8.41 2.63
C LYS A 65 12.74 9.39 3.28
N ARG A 66 12.46 10.51 2.61
CA ARG A 66 11.52 11.54 3.11
C ARG A 66 10.10 11.00 3.24
N ARG A 67 9.66 10.18 2.28
CA ARG A 67 8.37 9.50 2.29
C ARG A 67 8.24 8.60 3.51
N MET A 68 9.25 7.79 3.82
CA MET A 68 9.24 6.94 5.01
C MET A 68 9.04 7.76 6.29
N LEU A 69 9.79 8.86 6.44
CA LEU A 69 9.66 9.76 7.60
C LEU A 69 8.30 10.44 7.65
N PHE A 70 7.74 10.83 6.50
CA PHE A 70 6.43 11.48 6.43
C PHE A 70 5.31 10.53 6.84
N VAL A 71 5.33 9.29 6.36
CA VAL A 71 4.36 8.26 6.76
C VAL A 71 4.46 8.00 8.26
N VAL A 72 5.67 7.77 8.79
CA VAL A 72 5.88 7.52 10.23
C VAL A 72 5.47 8.72 11.08
N ASN A 73 5.80 9.96 10.70
CA ASN A 73 5.42 11.12 11.52
C ASN A 73 3.91 11.42 11.46
N SER A 74 3.24 11.12 10.34
CA SER A 74 1.78 11.24 10.23
C SER A 74 1.01 10.19 11.04
N THR A 75 1.64 9.08 11.44
CA THR A 75 1.01 8.11 12.34
C THR A 75 1.12 8.50 13.82
N TYR A 76 2.08 9.37 14.20
CA TYR A 76 2.32 9.72 15.61
C TYR A 76 1.60 10.99 16.10
N ASN A 77 1.08 11.84 15.20
CA ASN A 77 0.29 13.02 15.58
C ASN A 77 -0.89 13.19 14.60
N PRO A 78 -2.00 12.45 14.79
CA PRO A 78 -3.17 12.62 13.97
C PRO A 78 -3.77 14.00 14.27
N SER A 79 -3.67 14.91 13.29
CA SER A 79 -4.45 16.14 13.31
C SER A 79 -5.92 15.79 13.01
N PRO A 80 -6.90 16.57 13.51
CA PRO A 80 -8.32 16.38 13.16
C PRO A 80 -8.55 16.32 11.65
N HIS A 81 -7.71 17.01 10.87
CA HIS A 81 -7.78 17.02 9.41
C HIS A 81 -7.37 15.69 8.76
N GLU A 82 -6.60 14.85 9.48
CA GLU A 82 -6.17 13.53 9.01
C GLU A 82 -7.24 12.46 9.22
N GLU A 83 -8.06 12.58 10.26
CA GLU A 83 -9.19 11.67 10.51
C GLU A 83 -10.22 11.74 9.36
N TYR A 84 -10.51 12.96 8.87
CA TYR A 84 -11.34 13.17 7.67
C TYR A 84 -10.69 12.59 6.40
N SER A 85 -9.37 12.57 6.30
CA SER A 85 -8.67 12.00 5.15
C SER A 85 -8.69 10.47 5.15
N SER A 86 -8.57 9.84 6.33
CA SER A 86 -8.75 8.39 6.49
C SER A 86 -10.18 7.97 6.14
N GLN A 87 -11.17 8.74 6.59
CA GLN A 87 -12.57 8.46 6.29
C GLN A 87 -12.90 8.60 4.80
N ARG A 88 -12.36 9.63 4.13
CA ARG A 88 -12.49 9.77 2.66
C ARG A 88 -11.78 8.65 1.91
N ASN A 89 -10.60 8.25 2.36
CA ASN A 89 -9.86 7.16 1.73
C ASN A 89 -10.61 5.83 1.88
N HIS A 90 -11.13 5.53 3.08
CA HIS A 90 -12.01 4.39 3.32
C HIS A 90 -13.22 4.42 2.37
N GLN A 91 -13.92 5.55 2.29
CA GLN A 91 -15.09 5.69 1.41
C GLN A 91 -14.74 5.42 -0.05
N ARG A 92 -13.63 5.98 -0.55
CA ARG A 92 -13.17 5.72 -1.93
C ARG A 92 -12.89 4.23 -2.14
N ILE A 93 -12.21 3.58 -1.19
CA ILE A 93 -11.82 2.16 -1.29
C ILE A 93 -13.07 1.29 -1.38
N MET A 94 -14.07 1.60 -0.55
CA MET A 94 -15.35 0.89 -0.55
C MET A 94 -16.12 1.06 -1.85
N VAL A 95 -16.20 2.28 -2.40
CA VAL A 95 -16.86 2.54 -3.70
C VAL A 95 -16.20 1.74 -4.81
N GLU A 96 -14.86 1.69 -4.85
CA GLU A 96 -14.15 0.93 -5.86
C GLU A 96 -14.35 -0.58 -5.69
N LEU A 97 -14.25 -1.12 -4.46
CA LEU A 97 -14.51 -2.53 -4.19
C LEU A 97 -15.94 -2.94 -4.52
N GLU A 98 -16.93 -2.12 -4.21
CA GLU A 98 -18.35 -2.39 -4.52
C GLU A 98 -18.62 -2.45 -6.03
N SER A 99 -17.76 -1.84 -6.86
CA SER A 99 -17.82 -1.98 -8.31
C SER A 99 -17.23 -3.30 -8.83
N LEU A 100 -16.47 -4.03 -8.02
CA LEU A 100 -15.80 -5.26 -8.43
C LEU A 100 -16.72 -6.49 -8.25
N PRO A 101 -16.89 -7.34 -9.29
CA PRO A 101 -17.71 -8.55 -9.20
C PRO A 101 -17.31 -9.49 -8.07
N ILE A 102 -16.01 -9.59 -7.78
CA ILE A 102 -15.44 -10.45 -6.74
C ILE A 102 -15.93 -10.06 -5.34
N TYR A 103 -16.21 -8.78 -5.10
CA TYR A 103 -16.71 -8.27 -3.83
C TYR A 103 -18.24 -8.40 -3.75
N LEU A 104 -18.93 -8.17 -4.86
CA LEU A 104 -20.39 -8.31 -4.94
C LEU A 104 -20.86 -9.73 -4.59
N ASN A 105 -20.08 -10.73 -5.00
CA ASN A 105 -20.35 -12.15 -4.75
C ASN A 105 -20.15 -12.59 -3.28
N LEU A 106 -19.61 -11.73 -2.42
CA LEU A 106 -19.44 -12.04 -1.00
C LEU A 106 -20.76 -11.97 -0.25
N ASN A 107 -20.93 -12.87 0.71
CA ASN A 107 -22.03 -12.80 1.67
C ASN A 107 -21.77 -11.70 2.72
N GLN A 108 -22.81 -11.36 3.51
CA GLN A 108 -22.75 -10.26 4.47
C GLN A 108 -21.64 -10.42 5.52
N SER A 109 -21.39 -11.65 5.98
CA SER A 109 -20.33 -11.94 6.97
C SER A 109 -18.94 -11.75 6.36
N GLN A 110 -18.74 -12.20 5.12
CA GLN A 110 -17.50 -11.99 4.38
C GLN A 110 -17.26 -10.50 4.09
N LYS A 111 -18.30 -9.75 3.71
CA LYS A 111 -18.20 -8.30 3.50
C LYS A 111 -17.80 -7.57 4.77
N ALA A 112 -18.37 -7.93 5.92
CA ALA A 112 -17.99 -7.36 7.21
C ALA A 112 -16.53 -7.68 7.57
N SER A 113 -16.06 -8.91 7.32
CA SER A 113 -14.66 -9.28 7.53
C SER A 113 -13.70 -8.49 6.65
N ILE A 114 -14.07 -8.24 5.40
CA ILE A 114 -13.28 -7.42 4.47
C ILE A 114 -13.29 -5.94 4.89
N GLN A 115 -14.44 -5.40 5.30
CA GLN A 115 -14.54 -4.03 5.82
C GLN A 115 -13.61 -3.80 7.02
N ASN A 116 -13.62 -4.69 8.01
CA ASN A 116 -12.69 -4.63 9.15
C ASN A 116 -11.22 -4.66 8.71
N THR A 117 -10.91 -5.41 7.64
CA THR A 117 -9.55 -5.46 7.08
C THR A 117 -9.19 -4.14 6.41
N ILE A 118 -10.11 -3.52 5.69
CA ILE A 118 -9.91 -2.21 5.06
C ILE A 118 -9.72 -1.13 6.12
N ASP A 119 -10.55 -1.12 7.17
CA ASP A 119 -10.41 -0.19 8.29
C ASP A 119 -9.01 -0.26 8.90
N ALA A 120 -8.53 -1.47 9.22
CA ALA A 120 -7.20 -1.67 9.76
C ALA A 120 -6.09 -1.23 8.79
N LEU A 121 -6.25 -1.46 7.48
CA LEU A 121 -5.28 -1.06 6.46
C LEU A 121 -5.24 0.46 6.27
N VAL A 122 -6.40 1.12 6.26
CA VAL A 122 -6.53 2.58 6.18
C VAL A 122 -5.93 3.23 7.42
N GLU A 123 -6.26 2.71 8.61
CA GLU A 123 -5.74 3.20 9.89
C GLU A 123 -4.22 3.06 9.98
N SER A 124 -3.66 1.98 9.42
CA SER A 124 -2.21 1.76 9.42
C SER A 124 -1.43 2.83 8.64
N LYS A 125 -2.05 3.51 7.67
CA LYS A 125 -1.40 4.46 6.73
C LYS A 125 -0.18 3.89 5.99
N LEU A 126 0.02 2.56 5.98
CA LEU A 126 1.20 1.90 5.38
C LEU A 126 1.08 1.69 3.88
N ARG A 127 -0.13 1.85 3.32
CA ARG A 127 -0.43 1.56 1.91
C ARG A 127 -1.21 2.70 1.27
N THR A 128 -1.00 2.87 -0.03
CA THR A 128 -1.80 3.77 -0.85
C THR A 128 -3.19 3.18 -1.06
N HIS A 129 -4.14 4.01 -1.50
CA HIS A 129 -5.47 3.60 -1.91
C HIS A 129 -5.44 2.36 -2.83
N SER A 130 -4.76 2.47 -3.98
CA SER A 130 -4.60 1.38 -4.95
C SER A 130 -3.93 0.14 -4.33
N GLY A 131 -2.90 0.32 -3.50
CA GLY A 131 -2.22 -0.79 -2.82
C GLY A 131 -3.06 -1.51 -1.76
N ILE A 132 -4.12 -0.87 -1.25
CA ILE A 132 -5.13 -1.51 -0.39
C ILE A 132 -6.11 -2.31 -1.24
N ILE A 133 -6.59 -1.74 -2.36
CA ILE A 133 -7.50 -2.42 -3.30
C ILE A 133 -6.87 -3.71 -3.84
N GLU A 134 -5.61 -3.66 -4.28
CA GLU A 134 -4.86 -4.82 -4.77
C GLU A 134 -4.79 -5.92 -3.71
N LEU A 135 -4.37 -5.56 -2.49
CA LEU A 135 -4.22 -6.52 -1.39
C LEU A 135 -5.56 -7.14 -0.99
N VAL A 136 -6.62 -6.33 -0.85
CA VAL A 136 -7.95 -6.82 -0.49
C VAL A 136 -8.51 -7.73 -1.58
N THR A 137 -8.29 -7.38 -2.85
CA THR A 137 -8.64 -8.22 -3.99
C THR A 137 -7.94 -9.58 -3.93
N GLU A 138 -6.64 -9.61 -3.60
CA GLU A 138 -5.90 -10.86 -3.41
C GLU A 138 -6.44 -11.68 -2.23
N ILE A 139 -6.75 -11.04 -1.10
CA ILE A 139 -7.36 -11.67 0.08
C ILE A 139 -8.70 -12.32 -0.29
N ILE A 140 -9.54 -11.62 -1.05
CA ILE A 140 -10.85 -12.12 -1.49
C ILE A 140 -10.68 -13.35 -2.39
N LYS A 141 -9.83 -13.24 -3.43
CA LYS A 141 -9.53 -14.34 -4.35
C LYS A 141 -9.02 -15.57 -3.59
N TYR A 142 -8.06 -15.36 -2.69
CA TYR A 142 -7.44 -16.46 -1.95
C TYR A 142 -8.40 -17.12 -0.95
N ASN A 143 -9.15 -16.35 -0.17
CA ASN A 143 -9.96 -16.91 0.93
C ASN A 143 -11.36 -17.37 0.49
N PHE A 144 -11.92 -16.77 -0.55
CA PHE A 144 -13.33 -16.96 -0.90
C PHE A 144 -13.55 -17.52 -2.31
N GLU A 145 -12.63 -17.33 -3.26
CA GLU A 145 -12.74 -17.97 -4.58
C GLU A 145 -12.09 -19.37 -4.62
N THR A 146 -11.00 -19.63 -3.87
CA THR A 146 -10.32 -20.95 -3.89
C THR A 146 -11.10 -22.10 -3.23
N ASN A 147 -12.17 -21.80 -2.50
CA ASN A 147 -13.05 -22.82 -1.90
C ASN A 147 -14.18 -23.30 -2.83
N SER A 148 -14.28 -22.77 -4.04
CA SER A 148 -15.24 -23.23 -5.06
C SER A 148 -14.95 -24.66 -5.58
N TRP A 149 -13.76 -25.23 -5.32
CA TRP A 149 -13.34 -26.55 -5.81
C TRP A 149 -13.13 -27.62 -4.73
N LYS A 150 -13.82 -27.55 -3.59
CA LYS A 150 -13.81 -28.65 -2.59
C LYS A 150 -15.16 -29.22 -2.18
N ASP A 151 -16.27 -28.74 -2.74
CA ASP A 151 -17.59 -29.36 -2.53
C ASP A 151 -18.04 -30.13 -3.77
N LYS A 152 -17.35 -31.24 -4.05
CA LYS A 152 -17.87 -32.40 -4.81
C LYS A 152 -16.86 -33.55 -4.77
N THR A 153 -16.69 -34.19 -3.61
CA THR A 153 -16.62 -35.67 -3.52
C THR A 153 -16.50 -36.16 -2.08
N SER A 154 -17.53 -36.93 -1.72
CA SER A 154 -17.59 -38.02 -0.74
C SER A 154 -17.33 -37.74 0.75
N ASN A 155 -18.44 -37.86 1.49
CA ASN A 155 -18.52 -38.58 2.76
C ASN A 155 -17.51 -39.74 2.88
N LYS A 156 -16.62 -39.71 3.88
CA LYS A 156 -16.47 -40.82 4.84
C LYS A 156 -15.52 -40.50 6.01
N SER A 157 -16.00 -40.92 7.19
CA SER A 157 -15.27 -41.37 8.39
C SER A 157 -14.51 -40.36 9.27
N ARG A 158 -15.07 -40.22 10.48
CA ARG A 158 -14.41 -39.90 11.76
C ARG A 158 -13.00 -40.50 11.90
N LYS A 159 -12.05 -39.70 12.41
CA LYS A 159 -11.14 -40.10 13.50
C LYS A 159 -10.56 -38.86 14.21
N LYS A 160 -10.62 -38.90 15.55
CA LYS A 160 -9.88 -38.05 16.50
C LYS A 160 -8.37 -38.23 16.31
N PHE A 161 -7.57 -37.17 16.44
CA PHE A 161 -6.49 -37.02 17.43
C PHE A 161 -5.68 -35.71 17.18
N ASP A 162 -5.47 -35.00 18.27
CA ASP A 162 -4.33 -34.19 18.72
C ASP A 162 -3.81 -32.91 18.02
N SER A 163 -3.49 -31.99 18.94
CA SER A 163 -2.67 -30.78 18.86
C SER A 163 -1.38 -30.97 18.08
N ASP A 164 -1.13 -30.11 17.11
CA ASP A 164 -0.01 -29.14 17.07
C ASP A 164 0.18 -28.60 15.64
N ASP A 165 0.58 -27.33 15.59
CA ASP A 165 1.18 -26.66 14.44
C ASP A 165 0.40 -26.68 13.13
N ASN A 166 -0.60 -25.80 13.05
CA ASN A 166 -1.09 -25.32 11.75
C ASN A 166 -1.17 -23.80 11.74
N GLU A 167 -0.05 -23.15 12.10
CA GLU A 167 0.11 -21.74 11.77
C GLU A 167 0.20 -21.64 10.23
N SER A 168 -0.89 -21.14 9.63
CA SER A 168 -1.07 -21.01 8.19
C SER A 168 0.19 -20.46 7.52
N SER A 169 0.64 -21.11 6.44
CA SER A 169 1.74 -20.64 5.56
C SER A 169 1.65 -19.15 5.22
N PHE A 170 0.43 -18.61 5.18
CA PHE A 170 0.16 -17.19 5.01
C PHE A 170 0.59 -16.35 6.22
N LEU A 171 0.25 -16.74 7.46
CA LEU A 171 0.66 -16.03 8.67
C LEU A 171 2.17 -16.06 8.86
N LEU A 172 2.82 -17.17 8.48
CA LEU A 172 4.29 -17.25 8.47
C LEU A 172 4.92 -16.26 7.48
N LYS A 173 4.35 -16.16 6.27
CA LYS A 173 4.79 -15.15 5.28
C LYS A 173 4.49 -13.73 5.73
N PHE A 174 3.33 -13.50 6.34
CA PHE A 174 2.89 -12.20 6.83
C PHE A 174 3.79 -11.67 7.96
N LYS A 175 4.19 -12.53 8.91
CA LYS A 175 5.17 -12.19 9.96
C LYS A 175 6.52 -11.74 9.38
N ASN A 176 6.95 -12.31 8.25
CA ASN A 176 8.18 -11.90 7.57
C ASN A 176 8.11 -10.51 6.90
N TYR A 177 6.91 -9.99 6.64
CA TYR A 177 6.70 -8.62 6.16
C TYR A 177 6.62 -7.59 7.30
N LEU A 178 6.34 -8.04 8.52
CA LEU A 178 6.23 -7.18 9.70
C LEU A 178 7.54 -7.03 10.49
N ASN A 179 8.49 -7.96 10.33
CA ASN A 179 9.80 -7.84 10.97
C ASN A 179 10.74 -6.96 10.11
N PRO A 180 11.15 -5.76 10.58
CA PRO A 180 12.18 -5.00 9.91
C PRO A 180 13.49 -5.80 9.99
N LYS A 181 14.15 -6.02 8.84
CA LYS A 181 15.50 -6.59 8.80
C LYS A 181 16.48 -5.61 9.46
N MET A 182 16.59 -5.64 10.79
CA MET A 182 17.75 -5.11 11.48
C MET A 182 18.94 -5.98 11.07
N ARG A 183 19.78 -5.46 10.17
CA ARG A 183 21.17 -5.93 10.08
C ARG A 183 21.88 -5.40 11.31
N LEU A 184 21.96 -6.22 12.35
CA LEU A 184 22.98 -6.04 13.37
C LEU A 184 24.32 -6.40 12.74
N ASN A 185 25.24 -5.44 12.80
CA ASN A 185 26.65 -5.64 12.49
C ASN A 185 27.21 -6.65 13.50
N GLU A 186 27.77 -7.76 13.03
CA GLU A 186 28.75 -8.51 13.80
C GLU A 186 30.14 -8.20 13.24
N THR A 187 30.82 -7.33 13.96
CA THR A 187 32.27 -7.25 14.08
C THR A 187 32.90 -8.65 14.19
N LEU A 188 33.85 -8.96 13.31
CA LEU A 188 34.96 -9.84 13.66
C LEU A 188 36.27 -9.07 13.43
N LEU A 189 37.05 -9.03 14.51
CA LEU A 189 38.31 -8.32 14.76
C LEU A 189 39.46 -8.76 13.84
N PRO A 190 40.54 -7.94 13.74
CA PRO A 190 41.72 -8.27 12.96
C PRO A 190 42.61 -9.28 13.72
N SER A 191 43.36 -10.09 12.96
CA SER A 191 44.55 -10.81 13.42
C SER A 191 45.76 -10.25 12.67
#